data_AF-A0A1H9WD49-F1
#
_entry.id   AF-A0A1H9WD49-F1
#
_cell.length_a   1.000
_cell.length_b   1.000
_cell.length_c   1.000
_cell.angle_alpha   90.00
_cell.angle_beta   90.00
_cell.angle_gamma   90.00
#
_symmetry.space_group_name_H-M   'P 1'
#
loop_
_entity.id
_entity.type
_entity.pdbx_description
1 polymer ?
#
loop_
_entity_poly.entity_id
_entity_poly.type
_entity_poly.pdbx_seq_one_letter_code
_entity_poly.pdbx_strand_id
1 'polypeptide(L)'
;MSTTPPHNDTYLESREIEAQARKEDSPQQWLHFAELKDSKGSYGPATAGYLNAGIAFERDGDAASAIDAYRRGLDVAQKASHSESVVILSMRLVPLLERTERFDEAGALYEALSAYYTEQESWFLAADAADHAAELFGKAGRDLSSYTLPAELWTRNAEYWAGKDKGDEAWSRRRAAVYLENTK
;
A
#
# COMPACT_ATOMS: atom_id res chain seq x y z
N MET A 1 -4.34 52.14 -19.05
CA MET A 1 -3.68 50.86 -19.42
C MET A 1 -3.88 49.91 -18.26
N SER A 2 -4.85 49.00 -18.37
CA SER A 2 -5.13 48.02 -17.32
C SER A 2 -4.25 46.80 -17.58
N THR A 3 -3.22 46.61 -16.76
CA THR A 3 -2.38 45.41 -16.79
C THR A 3 -3.15 44.30 -16.08
N THR A 4 -3.86 43.49 -16.85
CA THR A 4 -4.34 42.18 -16.39
C THR A 4 -3.11 41.40 -15.90
N PRO A 5 -3.10 40.82 -14.68
CA PRO A 5 -1.99 39.98 -14.26
C PRO A 5 -1.90 38.81 -15.26
N PRO A 6 -0.70 38.29 -15.56
CA PRO A 6 -0.61 37.04 -16.31
C PRO A 6 -1.40 36.00 -15.51
N HIS A 7 -2.45 35.48 -16.13
CA HIS A 7 -3.14 34.32 -15.61
C HIS A 7 -2.10 33.20 -15.68
N ASN A 8 -1.44 32.89 -14.55
CA ASN A 8 -0.52 31.76 -14.49
C ASN A 8 -1.31 30.56 -15.00
N ASP A 9 -0.92 30.04 -16.16
CA ASP A 9 -1.56 28.87 -16.72
C ASP A 9 -1.03 27.67 -15.94
N THR A 10 -1.70 27.44 -14.81
CA THR A 10 -1.36 26.39 -13.86
C THR A 10 -1.46 24.99 -14.48
N TYR A 11 -2.09 24.85 -15.67
CA TYR A 11 -2.11 23.63 -16.45
C TYR A 11 -0.80 23.46 -17.23
N LEU A 12 -0.33 24.49 -17.95
CA LEU A 12 0.95 24.46 -18.66
C LEU A 12 2.13 24.28 -17.71
N GLU A 13 2.14 25.02 -16.60
CA GLU A 13 3.16 24.90 -15.55
C GLU A 13 3.24 23.46 -15.02
N SER A 14 2.11 22.82 -14.76
CA SER A 14 2.09 21.41 -14.32
C SER A 14 2.62 20.43 -15.36
N ARG A 15 2.47 20.73 -16.66
CA ARG A 15 3.00 19.88 -17.74
C ARG A 15 4.51 20.07 -17.91
N GLU A 16 5.00 21.28 -17.74
CA GLU A 16 6.43 21.57 -17.72
C GLU A 16 7.12 20.89 -16.54
N ILE A 17 6.54 20.98 -15.34
CA ILE A 17 7.04 20.27 -14.15
C ILE A 17 7.03 18.75 -14.37
N GLU A 18 5.95 18.19 -14.91
CA GLU A 18 5.90 16.76 -15.25
C GLU A 18 6.99 16.35 -16.25
N ALA A 19 7.16 17.14 -17.32
CA ALA A 19 8.17 16.88 -18.35
C ALA A 19 9.59 16.97 -17.76
N GLN A 20 9.82 17.93 -16.87
CA GLN A 20 11.11 18.08 -16.19
C GLN A 20 11.38 16.91 -15.24
N ALA A 21 10.37 16.51 -14.45
CA ALA A 21 10.48 15.35 -13.57
C ALA A 21 10.81 14.08 -14.34
N ARG A 22 10.18 13.85 -15.50
CA ARG A 22 10.51 12.72 -16.39
C ARG A 22 11.90 12.81 -17.00
N LYS A 23 12.36 14.02 -17.33
CA LYS A 23 13.66 14.25 -17.99
C LYS A 23 14.82 14.10 -17.02
N GLU A 24 14.70 14.68 -15.83
CA GLU A 24 15.73 14.63 -14.79
C GLU A 24 15.69 13.32 -14.01
N ASP A 25 14.51 12.70 -13.94
CA ASP A 25 14.20 11.56 -13.08
C ASP A 25 14.67 11.76 -11.62
N SER A 26 14.55 13.02 -11.18
CA SER A 26 14.93 13.47 -9.86
C SER A 26 13.78 13.22 -8.87
N PRO A 27 14.07 12.65 -7.69
CA PRO A 27 13.03 12.42 -6.69
C PRO A 27 12.39 13.74 -6.21
N GLN A 28 13.16 14.84 -6.13
CA GLN A 28 12.63 16.15 -5.71
C GLN A 28 11.66 16.75 -6.73
N GLN A 29 11.93 16.59 -8.03
CA GLN A 29 10.99 17.05 -9.06
C GLN A 29 9.69 16.25 -9.05
N TRP A 30 9.79 14.93 -8.83
CA TRP A 30 8.61 14.08 -8.69
C TRP A 30 7.78 14.44 -7.46
N LEU A 31 8.41 14.76 -6.32
CA LEU A 31 7.70 15.28 -5.15
C LEU A 31 7.01 16.60 -5.43
N HIS A 32 7.71 17.55 -6.05
CA HIS A 32 7.13 18.85 -6.37
C HIS A 32 5.92 18.72 -7.31
N PHE A 33 6.04 17.85 -8.33
CA PHE A 33 4.92 17.50 -9.21
C PHE A 33 3.74 16.92 -8.42
N ALA A 34 4.00 15.94 -7.55
CA ALA A 34 2.97 15.26 -6.77
C ALA A 34 2.21 16.24 -5.85
N GLU A 35 2.94 17.10 -5.14
CA GLU A 35 2.41 18.12 -4.23
C GLU A 35 1.51 19.12 -4.96
N LEU A 36 1.96 19.60 -6.13
CA LEU A 36 1.16 20.50 -6.95
C LEU A 36 -0.14 19.84 -7.41
N LYS A 37 -0.10 18.55 -7.78
CA LYS A 37 -1.29 17.81 -8.20
C LYS A 37 -2.24 17.53 -7.04
N ASP A 38 -1.72 17.16 -5.89
CA ASP A 38 -2.50 16.90 -4.67
C ASP A 38 -3.23 18.17 -4.21
N SER A 39 -2.51 19.31 -4.14
CA SER A 39 -3.10 20.60 -3.77
C SER A 39 -4.25 21.06 -4.68
N LYS A 40 -4.29 20.57 -5.92
CA LYS A 40 -5.35 20.84 -6.91
C LYS A 40 -6.42 19.75 -6.96
N GLY A 41 -6.38 18.75 -6.09
CA GLY A 41 -7.30 17.61 -6.08
C GLY A 41 -7.12 16.65 -7.27
N SER A 42 -6.01 16.76 -8.01
CA SER A 42 -5.68 15.87 -9.12
C SER A 42 -5.02 14.59 -8.60
N TYR A 43 -5.79 13.76 -7.90
CA TYR A 43 -5.26 12.65 -7.11
C TYR A 43 -4.55 11.58 -7.93
N GLY A 44 -5.04 11.22 -9.13
CA GLY A 44 -4.36 10.23 -9.99
C GLY A 44 -2.92 10.63 -10.34
N PRO A 45 -2.72 11.82 -10.94
CA PRO A 45 -1.38 12.36 -11.17
C PRO A 45 -0.54 12.54 -9.90
N ALA A 46 -1.14 12.95 -8.78
CA ALA A 46 -0.43 13.09 -7.51
C ALA A 46 0.12 11.75 -7.02
N THR A 47 -0.72 10.72 -6.98
CA THR A 47 -0.34 9.33 -6.65
C THR A 47 0.80 8.84 -7.54
N ALA A 48 0.73 9.07 -8.86
CA ALA A 48 1.81 8.70 -9.78
C ALA A 48 3.12 9.45 -9.50
N GLY A 49 3.03 10.75 -9.16
CA GLY A 49 4.18 11.55 -8.77
C GLY A 49 4.87 11.02 -7.50
N TYR A 50 4.09 10.74 -6.45
CA TYR A 50 4.61 10.15 -5.21
C TYR A 50 5.21 8.77 -5.41
N LEU A 51 4.58 7.92 -6.24
CA LEU A 51 5.13 6.62 -6.62
C LEU A 51 6.51 6.77 -7.30
N ASN A 52 6.62 7.66 -8.28
CA ASN A 52 7.88 7.88 -8.99
C ASN A 52 8.96 8.50 -8.08
N ALA A 53 8.59 9.44 -7.21
CA ALA A 53 9.50 9.98 -6.21
C ALA A 53 10.05 8.87 -5.31
N GLY A 54 9.18 7.99 -4.79
CA GLY A 54 9.61 6.86 -3.97
C GLY A 54 10.54 5.91 -4.71
N ILE A 55 10.25 5.59 -5.98
CA ILE A 55 11.13 4.74 -6.82
C ILE A 55 12.51 5.39 -7.00
N ALA A 56 12.55 6.69 -7.27
CA ALA A 56 13.80 7.42 -7.43
C ALA A 56 14.60 7.48 -6.12
N PHE A 57 13.96 7.70 -4.97
CA PHE A 57 14.62 7.62 -3.67
C PHE A 57 15.15 6.22 -3.34
N GLU A 58 14.40 5.15 -3.67
CA GLU A 58 14.89 3.78 -3.49
C GLU A 58 16.17 3.52 -4.31
N ARG A 59 16.20 3.97 -5.57
CA ARG A 59 17.38 3.86 -6.43
C ARG A 59 18.58 4.61 -5.84
N ASP A 60 18.33 5.77 -5.25
CA ASP A 60 19.37 6.62 -4.67
C ASP A 60 19.81 6.14 -3.27
N GLY A 61 19.18 5.06 -2.75
CA GLY A 61 19.49 4.47 -1.44
C GLY A 61 18.87 5.21 -0.25
N ASP A 62 18.02 6.22 -0.50
CA ASP A 62 17.35 6.98 0.55
C ASP A 62 16.01 6.32 0.93
N ALA A 63 16.12 5.26 1.73
CA ALA A 63 14.95 4.52 2.20
C ALA A 63 13.98 5.39 3.02
N ALA A 64 14.47 6.39 3.75
CA ALA A 64 13.62 7.24 4.59
C ALA A 64 12.71 8.12 3.73
N SER A 65 13.27 8.78 2.71
CA SER A 65 12.50 9.60 1.78
C SER A 65 11.60 8.76 0.87
N ALA A 66 12.03 7.54 0.49
CA ALA A 66 11.18 6.61 -0.25
C ALA A 66 9.93 6.22 0.54
N ILE A 67 10.10 5.88 1.83
CA ILE A 67 9.01 5.57 2.74
C ILE A 67 8.03 6.76 2.86
N ASP A 68 8.55 7.98 3.04
CA ASP A 68 7.69 9.19 3.11
C ASP A 68 6.89 9.40 1.83
N ALA A 69 7.56 9.33 0.67
CA ALA A 69 6.90 9.49 -0.63
C ALA A 69 5.79 8.45 -0.83
N TYR A 70 6.05 7.17 -0.55
CA TYR A 70 5.02 6.13 -0.68
C TYR A 70 3.86 6.30 0.30
N ARG A 71 4.11 6.72 1.54
CA ARG A 71 3.03 7.03 2.50
C ARG A 71 2.11 8.13 2.00
N ARG A 72 2.69 9.22 1.49
CA ARG A 72 1.93 10.35 0.95
C ARG A 72 1.14 9.93 -0.29
N GLY A 73 1.75 9.12 -1.17
CA GLY A 73 1.05 8.52 -2.30
C GLY A 73 -0.14 7.64 -1.87
N LEU A 74 0.04 6.86 -0.80
CA LEU A 74 -0.97 5.95 -0.25
C LEU A 74 -2.15 6.71 0.34
N ASP A 75 -1.90 7.76 1.12
CA ASP A 75 -2.94 8.64 1.67
C ASP A 75 -3.79 9.25 0.55
N VAL A 76 -3.15 9.77 -0.50
CA VAL A 76 -3.86 10.31 -1.67
C VAL A 76 -4.66 9.25 -2.40
N ALA A 77 -4.10 8.06 -2.60
CA ALA A 77 -4.79 6.96 -3.27
C ALA A 77 -6.02 6.49 -2.47
N GLN A 78 -5.91 6.40 -1.14
CA GLN A 78 -7.03 6.06 -0.25
C GLN A 78 -8.12 7.12 -0.27
N LYS A 79 -7.74 8.40 -0.15
CA LYS A 79 -8.66 9.55 -0.24
C LYS A 79 -9.45 9.57 -1.55
N ALA A 80 -8.82 9.13 -2.66
CA ALA A 80 -9.43 9.06 -3.98
C ALA A 80 -10.11 7.72 -4.27
N SER A 81 -10.09 6.76 -3.34
CA SER A 81 -10.59 5.38 -3.55
C SER A 81 -9.96 4.69 -4.77
N HIS A 82 -8.69 4.98 -5.06
CA HIS A 82 -7.92 4.35 -6.14
C HIS A 82 -7.33 3.02 -5.68
N SER A 83 -8.16 1.99 -5.59
CA SER A 83 -7.83 0.68 -5.04
C SER A 83 -6.56 0.03 -5.61
N GLU A 84 -6.39 0.03 -6.94
CA GLU A 84 -5.19 -0.51 -7.57
C GLU A 84 -3.91 0.23 -7.14
N SER A 85 -4.00 1.55 -6.99
CA SER A 85 -2.87 2.36 -6.54
C SER A 85 -2.52 2.10 -5.08
N VAL A 86 -3.53 1.86 -4.23
CA VAL A 86 -3.34 1.45 -2.83
C VAL A 86 -2.52 0.16 -2.76
N VAL A 87 -2.85 -0.84 -3.59
CA VAL A 87 -2.09 -2.10 -3.65
C VAL A 87 -0.66 -1.86 -4.11
N ILE A 88 -0.46 -1.14 -5.22
CA ILE A 88 0.88 -0.88 -5.78
C ILE A 88 1.77 -0.18 -4.75
N LEU A 89 1.27 0.90 -4.12
CA LEU A 89 2.04 1.67 -3.14
C LEU A 89 2.35 0.84 -1.89
N SER A 90 1.38 0.07 -1.39
CA SER A 90 1.59 -0.80 -0.24
C SER A 90 2.66 -1.86 -0.53
N MET A 91 2.66 -2.45 -1.73
CA MET A 91 3.67 -3.44 -2.14
C MET A 91 5.07 -2.88 -2.30
N ARG A 92 5.22 -1.57 -2.50
CA ARG A 92 6.53 -0.90 -2.46
C ARG A 92 6.94 -0.49 -1.05
N LEU A 93 5.99 -0.03 -0.25
CA LEU A 93 6.23 0.47 1.09
C LEU A 93 6.54 -0.64 2.10
N VAL A 94 5.81 -1.76 2.07
CA VAL A 94 5.97 -2.85 3.04
C VAL A 94 7.41 -3.40 3.10
N PRO A 95 8.07 -3.76 1.99
CA PRO A 95 9.45 -4.25 2.04
C PRO A 95 10.45 -3.22 2.58
N LEU A 96 10.21 -1.92 2.36
CA LEU A 96 11.04 -0.85 2.93
C LEU A 96 10.87 -0.77 4.45
N LEU A 97 9.63 -0.90 4.94
CA LEU A 97 9.34 -0.92 6.37
C LEU A 97 9.96 -2.14 7.05
N GLU A 98 9.88 -3.32 6.44
CA GLU A 98 10.51 -4.52 6.97
C GLU A 98 12.04 -4.38 7.04
N ARG A 99 12.70 -3.89 5.98
CA ARG A 99 14.15 -3.65 5.97
C ARG A 99 14.61 -2.62 7.00
N THR A 100 13.71 -1.73 7.41
CA THR A 100 13.96 -0.70 8.42
C THR A 100 13.39 -1.07 9.79
N GLU A 101 13.00 -2.33 9.99
CA GLU A 101 12.48 -2.89 11.24
C GLU A 101 11.22 -2.17 11.78
N ARG A 102 10.49 -1.50 10.90
CA ARG A 102 9.21 -0.83 11.19
C ARG A 102 8.05 -1.84 11.06
N PHE A 103 8.20 -2.98 11.75
CA PHE A 103 7.32 -4.14 11.59
C PHE A 103 5.86 -3.85 11.94
N ASP A 104 5.64 -3.00 12.94
CA ASP A 104 4.29 -2.60 13.37
C ASP A 104 3.49 -1.94 12.23
N GLU A 105 4.17 -1.04 11.50
CA GLU A 105 3.59 -0.29 10.40
C GLU A 105 3.43 -1.15 9.15
N ALA A 106 4.38 -2.05 8.90
CA ALA A 106 4.29 -3.01 7.81
C ALA A 106 3.13 -4.00 8.03
N GLY A 107 2.94 -4.48 9.26
CA GLY A 107 1.81 -5.33 9.64
C GLY A 107 0.46 -4.63 9.43
N ALA A 108 0.35 -3.35 9.82
CA ALA A 108 -0.87 -2.57 9.59
C ALA A 108 -1.21 -2.40 8.10
N LEU A 109 -0.21 -2.28 7.22
CA LEU A 109 -0.44 -2.22 5.77
C LEU A 109 -0.91 -3.58 5.22
N TYR A 110 -0.35 -4.69 5.69
CA TYR A 110 -0.83 -6.01 5.32
C TYR A 110 -2.26 -6.27 5.81
N GLU A 111 -2.62 -5.82 7.02
CA GLU A 111 -3.99 -5.90 7.52
C GLU A 111 -4.96 -5.07 6.66
N ALA A 112 -4.56 -3.87 6.23
CA ALA A 112 -5.35 -3.06 5.29
C ALA A 112 -5.50 -3.73 3.91
N LEU A 113 -4.45 -4.36 3.38
CA LEU A 113 -4.52 -5.16 2.16
C LEU A 113 -5.43 -6.37 2.32
N SER A 114 -5.40 -7.01 3.48
CA SER A 114 -6.29 -8.13 3.82
C SER A 114 -7.76 -7.69 3.70
N ALA A 115 -8.12 -6.56 4.33
CA ALA A 115 -9.47 -5.99 4.23
C ALA A 115 -9.88 -5.69 2.77
N TYR A 116 -8.97 -5.12 1.96
CA TYR A 116 -9.22 -4.85 0.55
C TYR A 116 -9.49 -6.14 -0.27
N TYR A 117 -8.75 -7.22 -0.01
CA TYR A 117 -8.98 -8.49 -0.68
C TYR A 117 -10.23 -9.22 -0.16
N THR A 118 -10.59 -9.01 1.11
CA THR A 118 -11.86 -9.47 1.68
C THR A 118 -13.06 -8.85 0.95
N GLU A 119 -13.03 -7.55 0.68
CA GLU A 119 -14.10 -6.86 -0.07
C GLU A 119 -14.28 -7.39 -1.49
N GLN A 120 -13.21 -7.91 -2.09
CA GLN A 120 -13.25 -8.54 -3.42
C GLN A 120 -13.51 -10.05 -3.38
N GLU A 121 -13.80 -10.61 -2.20
CA GLU A 121 -13.94 -12.05 -1.99
C GLU A 121 -12.73 -12.87 -2.48
N SER A 122 -11.55 -12.24 -2.52
CA SER A 122 -10.29 -12.86 -2.89
C SER A 122 -9.70 -13.56 -1.66
N TRP A 123 -10.40 -14.59 -1.19
CA TRP A 123 -10.19 -15.19 0.14
C TRP A 123 -8.76 -15.65 0.40
N PHE A 124 -8.08 -16.21 -0.60
CA PHE A 124 -6.68 -16.61 -0.46
C PHE A 124 -5.77 -15.40 -0.20
N LEU A 125 -5.87 -14.35 -1.02
CA LEU A 125 -5.04 -13.14 -0.87
C LEU A 125 -5.35 -12.40 0.43
N ALA A 126 -6.62 -12.39 0.84
CA ALA A 126 -7.03 -11.81 2.12
C ALA A 126 -6.38 -12.54 3.30
N ALA A 127 -6.43 -13.88 3.29
CA ALA A 127 -5.87 -14.69 4.37
C ALA A 127 -4.33 -14.65 4.38
N ASP A 128 -3.70 -14.67 3.21
CA ASP A 128 -2.25 -14.55 3.06
C ASP A 128 -1.73 -13.18 3.57
N ALA A 129 -2.42 -12.09 3.25
CA ALA A 129 -2.10 -10.78 3.80
C ALA A 129 -2.28 -10.72 5.32
N ALA A 130 -3.34 -11.32 5.87
CA ALA A 130 -3.54 -11.37 7.32
C ALA A 130 -2.46 -12.19 8.03
N ASP A 131 -1.98 -13.29 7.42
CA ASP A 131 -0.85 -14.07 7.91
C ASP A 131 0.43 -13.23 7.98
N HIS A 132 0.74 -12.49 6.92
CA HIS A 132 1.88 -11.59 6.92
C HIS A 132 1.75 -10.50 7.99
N ALA A 133 0.55 -9.94 8.19
CA ALA A 133 0.30 -9.02 9.29
C ALA A 133 0.59 -9.65 10.65
N ALA A 134 0.11 -10.87 10.91
CA ALA A 134 0.37 -11.60 12.15
C ALA A 134 1.88 -11.78 12.40
N GLU A 135 2.63 -12.20 11.38
CA GLU A 135 4.08 -12.40 11.47
C GLU A 135 4.79 -11.10 11.87
N LEU A 136 4.45 -9.99 11.21
CA LEU A 136 5.09 -8.70 11.45
C LEU A 136 4.70 -8.10 12.81
N PHE A 137 3.45 -8.25 13.22
CA PHE A 137 3.03 -7.89 14.58
C PHE A 137 3.77 -8.70 15.65
N GLY A 138 4.02 -9.99 15.40
CA GLY A 138 4.86 -10.82 16.26
C GLY A 138 6.30 -10.31 16.35
N LYS A 139 6.91 -9.94 15.22
CA LYS A 139 8.24 -9.29 15.18
C LYS A 139 8.26 -7.94 15.90
N ALA A 140 7.15 -7.20 15.86
CA ALA A 140 6.96 -5.96 16.61
C ALA A 140 6.72 -6.18 18.12
N GLY A 141 6.61 -7.43 18.59
CA GLY A 141 6.37 -7.76 19.99
C GLY A 141 4.93 -7.57 20.44
N ARG A 142 3.96 -7.48 19.52
CA ARG A 142 2.53 -7.46 19.89
C ARG A 142 2.10 -8.80 20.47
N ASP A 143 1.19 -8.76 21.43
CA ASP A 143 0.45 -9.94 21.85
C ASP A 143 -0.57 -10.32 20.78
N LEU A 144 -0.45 -11.55 20.25
CA LEU A 144 -1.31 -12.09 19.21
C LEU A 144 -2.37 -13.05 19.77
N SER A 145 -2.46 -13.21 21.09
CA SER A 145 -3.40 -14.13 21.73
C SER A 145 -4.87 -13.87 21.38
N SER A 146 -5.20 -12.64 20.96
CA SER A 146 -6.55 -12.26 20.48
C SER A 146 -6.61 -11.96 18.99
N TYR A 147 -5.53 -12.17 18.22
CA TYR A 147 -5.49 -11.85 16.80
C TYR A 147 -6.01 -13.01 15.95
N THR A 148 -7.33 -13.04 15.72
CA THR A 148 -8.04 -14.14 15.06
C THR A 148 -8.23 -13.97 13.56
N LEU A 149 -7.94 -12.79 13.00
CA LEU A 149 -8.20 -12.46 11.60
C LEU A 149 -7.66 -13.50 10.59
N PRO A 150 -6.41 -14.00 10.71
CA PRO A 150 -5.92 -15.03 9.80
C PRO A 150 -6.74 -16.33 9.86
N ALA A 151 -7.17 -16.74 11.06
CA ALA A 151 -7.98 -17.94 11.26
C ALA A 151 -9.34 -17.82 10.55
N GLU A 152 -9.97 -16.66 10.70
CA GLU A 152 -11.27 -16.35 10.11
C GLU A 152 -11.19 -16.40 8.57
N LEU A 153 -10.17 -15.75 8.00
CA LEU A 153 -10.01 -15.67 6.55
C LEU A 153 -9.56 -17.00 5.92
N TRP A 154 -8.69 -17.76 6.57
CA TRP A 154 -8.38 -19.12 6.10
C TRP A 154 -9.60 -20.05 6.17
N THR A 155 -10.47 -19.87 7.15
CA THR A 155 -11.75 -20.59 7.21
C THR A 155 -12.65 -20.22 6.03
N ARG A 156 -12.75 -18.93 5.70
CA ARG A 156 -13.47 -18.47 4.48
C ARG A 156 -12.88 -19.03 3.19
N ASN A 157 -11.56 -19.07 3.07
CA ASN A 157 -10.92 -19.68 1.90
C ASN A 157 -11.21 -21.18 1.80
N ALA A 158 -11.24 -21.89 2.94
CA ALA A 158 -11.65 -23.30 2.96
C ALA A 158 -13.12 -23.48 2.53
N GLU A 159 -14.03 -22.63 3.01
CA GLU A 159 -15.43 -22.63 2.58
C GLU A 159 -15.56 -22.37 1.08
N TYR A 160 -14.75 -21.47 0.53
CA TYR A 160 -14.71 -21.19 -0.90
C TYR A 160 -14.29 -22.43 -1.72
N TRP A 161 -13.29 -23.19 -1.25
CA TRP A 161 -12.80 -24.39 -1.93
C TRP A 161 -13.64 -25.65 -1.70
N ALA A 162 -14.56 -25.61 -0.73
CA ALA A 162 -15.41 -26.74 -0.39
C ALA A 162 -16.17 -27.28 -1.61
N GLY A 163 -15.96 -28.56 -1.91
CA GLY A 163 -16.56 -29.24 -3.08
C GLY A 163 -15.97 -28.86 -4.44
N LYS A 164 -15.02 -27.91 -4.50
CA LYS A 164 -14.27 -27.53 -5.72
C LYS A 164 -12.93 -28.23 -5.77
N ASP A 165 -12.15 -28.12 -4.70
CA ASP A 165 -10.83 -28.74 -4.56
C ASP A 165 -10.59 -29.16 -3.10
N LYS A 166 -10.47 -30.48 -2.88
CA LYS A 166 -10.27 -31.03 -1.53
C LYS A 166 -8.87 -30.74 -0.98
N GLY A 167 -7.88 -30.56 -1.85
CA GLY A 167 -6.51 -30.22 -1.49
C GLY A 167 -6.43 -28.82 -0.92
N ASP A 168 -6.95 -27.84 -1.66
CA ASP A 168 -6.95 -26.43 -1.24
C ASP A 168 -7.87 -26.17 -0.05
N GLU A 169 -9.03 -26.86 0.02
CA GLU A 169 -9.89 -26.83 1.21
C GLU A 169 -9.10 -27.33 2.43
N ALA A 170 -8.52 -28.53 2.37
CA ALA A 170 -7.82 -29.13 3.50
C ALA A 170 -6.58 -28.32 3.89
N TRP A 171 -5.86 -27.75 2.92
CA TRP A 171 -4.72 -26.88 3.17
C TRP A 171 -5.14 -25.61 3.91
N SER A 172 -6.22 -24.96 3.49
CA SER A 172 -6.76 -23.76 4.13
C SER A 172 -7.23 -24.04 5.56
N ARG A 173 -7.92 -25.16 5.79
CA ARG A 173 -8.32 -25.58 7.15
C ARG A 173 -7.12 -25.80 8.08
N ARG A 174 -6.02 -26.38 7.57
CA ARG A 174 -4.79 -26.55 8.35
C ARG A 174 -4.15 -25.20 8.70
N ARG A 175 -4.16 -24.22 7.78
CA ARG A 175 -3.68 -22.86 8.09
C ARG A 175 -4.52 -22.19 9.18
N ALA A 176 -5.85 -22.27 9.09
CA ALA A 176 -6.73 -21.72 10.12
C ALA A 176 -6.46 -22.33 11.52
N ALA A 177 -6.22 -23.64 11.58
CA ALA A 177 -5.97 -24.35 12.84
C ALA A 177 -4.74 -23.82 13.62
N VAL A 178 -3.70 -23.34 12.93
CA VAL A 178 -2.50 -22.77 13.57
C VAL A 178 -2.84 -21.64 14.54
N TYR A 179 -3.85 -20.84 14.23
CA TYR A 179 -4.27 -19.71 15.08
C TYR A 179 -5.32 -20.11 16.12
N LEU A 180 -6.14 -21.12 15.82
CA LEU A 180 -7.16 -21.62 16.75
C LEU A 180 -6.58 -22.52 17.86
N GLU A 181 -5.42 -23.12 17.65
CA GLU A 181 -4.73 -23.93 18.65
C GLU A 181 -3.93 -23.07 19.64
N ASN A 182 -3.47 -21.90 19.22
CA ASN A 182 -2.73 -20.92 20.04
C ASN A 182 -3.63 -20.01 20.91
N THR A 183 -4.95 -20.14 20.80
CA THR A 183 -5.97 -19.31 21.50
C THR A 183 -6.66 -20.04 22.66
N LYS A 184 -6.18 -21.25 23.03
CA LYS A 184 -6.69 -22.06 24.15
C LYS A 184 -5.74 -22.04 25.33
#